data_AF-A0A8S1LF97-F1
#
_entry.id   AF-A0A8S1LF97-F1
#
_cell.length_a   1.000
_cell.length_b   1.000
_cell.length_c   1.000
_cell.angle_alpha   90.00
_cell.angle_beta   90.00
_cell.angle_gamma   90.00
#
_symmetry.space_group_name_H-M   'P 1'
#
loop_
_entity.id
_entity.type
_entity.pdbx_description
1 polymer ?
#
loop_
_entity_poly.entity_id
_entity_poly.type
_entity_poly.pdbx_seq_one_letter_code
_entity_poly.pdbx_strand_id
1 'polypeptide(L)'
;MKGLNYQSTLSYTFSKSNKEIKEILEFDGFKDYKIDEDLKIVEYTINHSNSIQLSLLLYLQEIKFLQLTMAQQIQLCLDIYNKYKQLEQQNIQHNYLTSDRIWLNISNKQHQITILPNILYYTIHFVGYDCPFYERDNYLNSQIKDDQAIKNIIINILQIAKNRMNDKKKKLENISTKDQNIKEKQQQKKEKLTENQTIFKALLDEGIYKSFDKFIFSSQFIFEKYDNINNKYQRLKEVDKNITQFNFKRNNRDKDVINNLVQIQQTYNNKQFYELQSILYQMFKKIADHFRNATFYEQQMFTDTINYEHFQNQIEHIDNQSIQKVIDDNKESIMKDFKFELDLQSIQDDINQQLSNKFKTFRYFFNDFKFLRDQKYIMNQIQKLKEEVIKEVVTQILQDYLQLQILKLEDDLM
;
A
#
# COMPACT_ATOMS: atom_id res chain seq x y z
N MET A 1 4.01 12.67 8.84
CA MET A 1 3.03 13.55 8.25
C MET A 1 2.18 14.06 9.41
N LYS A 2 2.24 15.36 9.77
CA LYS A 2 1.44 15.86 10.92
C LYS A 2 -0.04 15.54 10.68
N GLY A 3 -0.65 14.73 11.55
CA GLY A 3 -2.04 14.29 11.44
C GLY A 3 -2.25 12.78 11.21
N LEU A 4 -1.21 11.99 10.92
CA LEU A 4 -1.28 10.53 10.75
C LEU A 4 -0.12 9.89 11.51
N ASN A 5 -0.25 9.81 12.84
CA ASN A 5 0.78 9.25 13.72
C ASN A 5 0.30 7.89 14.23
N TYR A 6 0.42 6.86 13.40
CA TYR A 6 0.10 5.49 13.80
C TYR A 6 1.02 4.51 13.06
N GLN A 7 1.05 3.29 13.58
CA GLN A 7 1.77 2.16 13.00
C GLN A 7 0.76 1.14 12.49
N SER A 8 1.12 0.44 11.42
CA SER A 8 0.39 -0.75 10.98
C SER A 8 1.37 -1.83 10.55
N THR A 9 0.88 -3.05 10.38
CA THR A 9 1.70 -4.17 9.89
C THR A 9 1.28 -4.57 8.47
N LEU A 10 2.25 -4.95 7.63
CA LEU A 10 2.02 -5.67 6.37
C LEU A 10 2.71 -7.02 6.44
N SER A 11 2.07 -8.08 5.98
CA SER A 11 2.62 -9.45 6.11
C SER A 11 2.70 -10.14 4.76
N TYR A 12 3.89 -10.48 4.27
CA TYR A 12 4.07 -11.13 2.98
C TYR A 12 4.70 -12.51 3.14
N THR A 13 4.18 -13.51 2.44
CA THR A 13 4.83 -14.81 2.32
C THR A 13 6.04 -14.75 1.38
N PHE A 14 6.99 -15.67 1.52
CA PHE A 14 8.12 -15.84 0.61
C PHE A 14 8.45 -17.32 0.37
N SER A 15 9.12 -17.65 -0.75
CA SER A 15 9.58 -19.00 -1.06
C SER A 15 11.09 -19.19 -0.97
N LYS A 16 11.86 -18.10 -1.11
CA LYS A 16 13.32 -18.05 -1.00
C LYS A 16 13.83 -18.55 0.35
N SER A 17 15.14 -18.81 0.41
CA SER A 17 15.80 -19.15 1.66
C SER A 17 15.75 -17.99 2.67
N ASN A 18 15.77 -18.29 3.97
CA ASN A 18 15.74 -17.25 5.03
C ASN A 18 16.95 -16.31 4.93
N LYS A 19 18.09 -16.85 4.49
CA LYS A 19 19.30 -16.06 4.27
C LYS A 19 19.12 -15.07 3.13
N GLU A 20 18.65 -15.57 1.99
CA GLU A 20 18.46 -14.75 0.78
C GLU A 20 17.42 -13.65 1.01
N ILE A 21 16.30 -13.94 1.67
CA ILE A 21 15.30 -12.90 1.95
C ILE A 21 15.84 -11.83 2.91
N LYS A 22 16.64 -12.20 3.92
CA LYS A 22 17.30 -11.23 4.81
C LYS A 22 18.23 -10.31 4.03
N GLU A 23 19.08 -10.87 3.17
CA GLU A 23 19.98 -10.09 2.31
C GLU A 23 19.22 -9.13 1.40
N ILE A 24 18.11 -9.57 0.80
CA ILE A 24 17.23 -8.73 -0.02
C ILE A 24 16.67 -7.55 0.80
N LEU A 25 16.15 -7.81 2.01
CA LEU A 25 15.52 -6.79 2.86
C LEU A 25 16.55 -5.79 3.40
N GLU A 26 17.73 -6.26 3.78
CA GLU A 26 18.85 -5.42 4.20
C GLU A 26 19.33 -4.52 3.05
N PHE A 27 19.43 -5.07 1.84
CA PHE A 27 19.80 -4.31 0.65
C PHE A 27 18.70 -3.30 0.23
N ASP A 28 17.42 -3.68 0.33
CA ASP A 28 16.33 -2.75 0.07
C ASP A 28 16.33 -1.58 1.06
N GLY A 29 16.76 -1.84 2.30
CA GLY A 29 16.96 -0.84 3.35
C GLY A 29 15.68 -0.48 4.12
N PHE A 30 14.62 -1.28 4.00
CA PHE A 30 13.44 -1.15 4.85
C PHE A 30 13.79 -1.63 6.26
N LYS A 31 13.77 -0.75 7.26
CA LYS A 31 14.41 -1.02 8.56
C LYS A 31 13.58 -1.84 9.53
N ASP A 32 12.26 -1.68 9.50
CA ASP A 32 11.38 -2.24 10.53
C ASP A 32 10.65 -3.47 9.98
N TYR A 33 11.33 -4.62 9.96
CA TYR A 33 10.73 -5.91 9.60
C TYR A 33 11.08 -7.03 10.59
N LYS A 34 10.26 -8.08 10.59
CA LYS A 34 10.48 -9.36 11.28
C LYS A 34 10.23 -10.50 10.32
N ILE A 35 10.95 -11.61 10.50
CA ILE A 35 10.79 -12.83 9.71
C ILE A 35 10.32 -13.93 10.65
N ASP A 36 9.19 -14.54 10.32
CA ASP A 36 8.79 -15.84 10.84
C ASP A 36 9.37 -16.90 9.88
N GLU A 37 10.44 -17.55 10.33
CA GLU A 37 11.23 -18.48 9.53
C GLU A 37 10.49 -19.80 9.27
N ASP A 38 9.66 -20.23 10.23
CA ASP A 38 8.87 -21.45 10.18
C ASP A 38 7.71 -21.30 9.21
N LEU A 39 7.04 -20.15 9.26
CA LEU A 39 5.90 -19.84 8.40
C LEU A 39 6.29 -19.21 7.06
N LYS A 40 7.56 -18.84 6.88
CA LYS A 40 8.05 -18.12 5.70
C LYS A 40 7.28 -16.82 5.45
N ILE A 41 7.14 -16.01 6.50
CA ILE A 41 6.44 -14.72 6.47
C ILE A 41 7.41 -13.60 6.84
N VAL A 42 7.38 -12.51 6.07
CA VAL A 42 8.00 -11.22 6.43
C VAL A 42 6.90 -10.27 6.89
N GLU A 43 7.01 -9.76 8.11
CA GLU A 43 6.15 -8.72 8.65
C GLU A 43 6.86 -7.38 8.67
N TYR A 44 6.31 -6.37 7.98
CA TYR A 44 6.83 -5.01 7.94
C TYR A 44 6.02 -4.14 8.90
N THR A 45 6.69 -3.44 9.80
CA THR A 45 6.07 -2.40 10.64
C THR A 45 6.14 -1.08 9.88
N ILE A 46 4.99 -0.60 9.45
CA ILE A 46 4.86 0.65 8.70
C ILE A 46 4.58 1.79 9.66
N ASN A 47 5.50 2.74 9.71
CA ASN A 47 5.27 4.00 10.40
C ASN A 47 4.68 5.03 9.43
N HIS A 48 3.38 5.32 9.55
CA HIS A 48 2.69 6.26 8.65
C HIS A 48 2.93 7.73 9.00
N SER A 49 3.62 7.98 10.11
CA SER A 49 4.14 9.31 10.41
C SER A 49 5.32 9.70 9.50
N ASN A 50 5.88 8.77 8.73
CA ASN A 50 6.93 9.08 7.76
C ASN A 50 6.83 8.26 6.47
N SER A 51 5.94 7.29 6.35
CA SER A 51 5.84 6.44 5.16
C SER A 51 4.51 6.64 4.43
N ILE A 52 4.54 6.61 3.09
CA ILE A 52 3.34 6.58 2.25
C ILE A 52 3.50 5.57 1.12
N GLN A 53 2.49 4.73 0.92
CA GLN A 53 2.40 3.81 -0.21
C GLN A 53 2.20 4.60 -1.51
N LEU A 54 2.85 4.20 -2.61
CA LEU A 54 2.75 4.92 -3.88
C LEU A 54 1.31 4.94 -4.42
N SER A 55 0.57 3.84 -4.35
CA SER A 55 -0.84 3.82 -4.77
C SER A 55 -1.70 4.80 -3.98
N LEU A 56 -1.51 4.89 -2.66
CA LEU A 56 -2.17 5.91 -1.83
C LEU A 56 -1.75 7.32 -2.27
N LEU A 57 -0.46 7.58 -2.47
CA LEU A 57 0.03 8.88 -2.95
C LEU A 57 -0.65 9.29 -4.27
N LEU A 58 -0.78 8.37 -5.22
CA LEU A 58 -1.44 8.59 -6.50
C LEU A 58 -2.94 8.85 -6.35
N TYR A 59 -3.62 8.11 -5.48
CA TYR A 59 -5.01 8.36 -5.15
C TYR A 59 -5.22 9.74 -4.52
N LEU A 60 -4.42 10.12 -3.51
CA LEU A 60 -4.49 11.44 -2.86
C LEU A 60 -4.30 12.58 -3.85
N GLN A 61 -3.41 12.34 -4.80
CA GLN A 61 -3.20 13.18 -5.94
C GLN A 61 -4.48 13.29 -6.78
N GLU A 62 -5.11 12.18 -7.18
CA GLU A 62 -6.30 12.15 -8.06
C GLU A 62 -7.47 12.93 -7.47
N ILE A 63 -7.73 12.74 -6.17
CA ILE A 63 -8.75 13.49 -5.44
C ILE A 63 -8.33 14.94 -5.15
N LYS A 64 -7.16 15.38 -5.61
CA LYS A 64 -6.62 16.75 -5.45
C LYS A 64 -6.40 17.14 -3.98
N PHE A 65 -6.22 16.13 -3.12
CA PHE A 65 -5.87 16.30 -1.72
C PHE A 65 -4.40 16.67 -1.59
N LEU A 66 -3.53 16.00 -2.36
CA LEU A 66 -2.10 16.23 -2.41
C LEU A 66 -1.68 16.67 -3.82
N GLN A 67 -0.63 17.49 -3.93
CA GLN A 67 -0.13 17.92 -5.22
C GLN A 67 1.40 17.96 -5.24
N LEU A 68 1.99 17.11 -6.10
CA LEU A 68 3.40 17.18 -6.47
C LEU A 68 3.61 18.17 -7.62
N THR A 69 4.78 18.79 -7.62
CA THR A 69 5.28 19.59 -8.74
C THR A 69 5.76 18.70 -9.89
N MET A 70 5.91 19.26 -11.10
CA MET A 70 6.39 18.50 -12.25
C MET A 70 7.78 17.91 -11.99
N ALA A 71 8.71 18.70 -11.44
CA ALA A 71 10.04 18.21 -11.05
C ALA A 71 9.94 17.00 -10.12
N GLN A 72 9.11 17.08 -9.07
CA GLN A 72 8.95 16.00 -8.11
C GLN A 72 8.34 14.73 -8.74
N GLN A 73 7.47 14.86 -9.74
CA GLN A 73 6.92 13.70 -10.47
C GLN A 73 7.98 13.03 -11.33
N ILE A 74 8.78 13.82 -12.06
CA ILE A 74 9.88 13.31 -12.87
C ILE A 74 10.91 12.63 -11.97
N GLN A 75 11.27 13.28 -10.86
CA GLN A 75 12.21 12.74 -9.90
C GLN A 75 11.70 11.45 -9.24
N LEU A 76 10.42 11.37 -8.90
CA LEU A 76 9.80 10.13 -8.41
C LEU A 76 9.92 8.99 -9.43
N CYS A 77 9.63 9.26 -10.71
CA CYS A 77 9.79 8.27 -11.77
C CYS A 77 11.24 7.80 -11.91
N LEU A 78 12.20 8.74 -11.85
CA LEU A 78 13.63 8.41 -11.91
C LEU A 78 14.10 7.63 -10.69
N ASP A 79 13.68 8.00 -9.49
CA ASP A 79 14.05 7.31 -8.26
C ASP A 79 13.49 5.88 -8.24
N ILE A 80 12.26 5.66 -8.71
CA ILE A 80 11.66 4.32 -8.86
C ILE A 80 12.49 3.48 -9.82
N TYR A 81 12.84 4.03 -10.99
CA TYR A 81 13.66 3.35 -11.98
C TYR A 81 15.07 3.03 -11.45
N ASN A 82 15.70 3.99 -10.77
CA ASN A 82 17.03 3.81 -10.18
C ASN A 82 17.01 2.73 -9.11
N LYS A 83 15.98 2.68 -8.26
CA LYS A 83 15.82 1.61 -7.25
C LYS A 83 15.70 0.24 -7.92
N TYR A 84 14.89 0.13 -8.97
CA TYR A 84 14.80 -1.09 -9.77
C TYR A 84 16.16 -1.49 -10.36
N LYS A 85 16.90 -0.55 -10.95
CA LYS A 85 18.24 -0.84 -11.49
C LYS A 85 19.25 -1.28 -10.43
N GLN A 86 19.19 -0.71 -9.23
CA GLN A 86 20.02 -1.15 -8.11
C GLN A 86 19.73 -2.60 -7.72
N LEU A 87 18.46 -2.99 -7.67
CA LEU A 87 18.04 -4.36 -7.37
C LEU A 87 18.43 -5.33 -8.49
N GLU A 88 18.19 -4.95 -9.75
CA GLU A 88 18.56 -5.75 -10.92
C GLU A 88 20.07 -6.02 -10.98
N GLN A 89 20.91 -5.03 -10.63
CA GLN A 89 22.37 -5.20 -10.57
C GLN A 89 22.82 -6.22 -9.51
N GLN A 90 22.01 -6.44 -8.48
CA GLN A 90 22.25 -7.49 -7.47
C GLN A 90 21.56 -8.82 -7.82
N ASN A 91 20.99 -8.94 -9.02
CA ASN A 91 20.14 -10.06 -9.44
C ASN A 91 18.92 -10.28 -8.53
N ILE A 92 18.45 -9.22 -7.87
CA ILE A 92 17.23 -9.24 -7.07
C ILE A 92 16.05 -8.91 -7.98
N GLN A 93 15.16 -9.88 -8.16
CA GLN A 93 13.90 -9.72 -8.88
C GLN A 93 12.75 -9.59 -7.89
N HIS A 94 11.80 -8.72 -8.20
CA HIS A 94 10.60 -8.53 -7.41
C HIS A 94 9.45 -9.42 -7.91
N ASN A 95 9.41 -9.69 -9.22
CA ASN A 95 8.46 -10.53 -9.97
C ASN A 95 7.01 -10.02 -10.02
N TYR A 96 6.57 -9.20 -9.06
CA TYR A 96 5.16 -8.78 -8.93
C TYR A 96 5.04 -7.30 -8.54
N LEU A 97 5.85 -6.44 -9.12
CA LEU A 97 5.92 -5.07 -8.67
C LEU A 97 4.69 -4.27 -9.12
N THR A 98 3.97 -3.73 -8.15
CA THR A 98 2.86 -2.80 -8.37
C THR A 98 3.05 -1.54 -7.53
N SER A 99 2.26 -0.51 -7.79
CA SER A 99 2.30 0.72 -6.99
C SER A 99 1.92 0.51 -5.51
N ASP A 100 1.33 -0.63 -5.16
CA ASP A 100 1.02 -0.97 -3.75
C ASP A 100 2.22 -1.56 -3.01
N ARG A 101 3.21 -2.03 -3.77
CA ARG A 101 4.41 -2.61 -3.21
C ARG A 101 5.58 -1.63 -3.17
N ILE A 102 5.33 -0.38 -3.55
CA ILE A 102 6.31 0.70 -3.49
C ILE A 102 5.95 1.66 -2.35
N TRP A 103 6.90 1.82 -1.44
CA TRP A 103 6.79 2.72 -0.29
C TRP A 103 7.78 3.86 -0.39
N LEU A 104 7.31 5.06 -0.09
CA LEU A 104 8.13 6.26 0.05
C LEU A 104 8.28 6.55 1.53
N ASN A 105 9.50 6.42 2.05
CA ASN A 105 9.84 6.80 3.42
C ASN A 105 10.41 8.22 3.43
N ILE A 106 9.59 9.17 3.88
CA ILE A 106 9.80 10.61 3.89
C ILE A 106 10.76 10.98 5.02
N SER A 107 11.93 11.49 4.66
CA SER A 107 13.00 11.80 5.61
C SER A 107 12.73 13.06 6.44
N ASN A 108 11.90 13.99 5.93
CA ASN A 108 11.62 15.25 6.62
C ASN A 108 10.33 15.16 7.47
N LYS A 109 10.53 15.09 8.79
CA LYS A 109 9.47 14.92 9.81
C LYS A 109 8.48 16.09 9.90
N GLN A 110 8.80 17.26 9.33
CA GLN A 110 7.99 18.47 9.52
C GLN A 110 6.79 18.61 8.55
N HIS A 111 6.65 17.74 7.55
CA HIS A 111 5.59 17.88 6.55
C HIS A 111 4.22 17.41 7.02
N GLN A 112 3.18 18.16 6.64
CA GLN A 112 1.79 17.79 6.88
C GLN A 112 1.21 17.11 5.65
N ILE A 113 0.25 16.20 5.84
CA ILE A 113 -0.34 15.36 4.77
C ILE A 113 -0.95 16.18 3.62
N THR A 114 -1.45 17.37 3.94
CA THR A 114 -2.10 18.26 2.98
C THR A 114 -1.11 19.15 2.22
N ILE A 115 0.14 19.24 2.66
CA ILE A 115 1.15 20.17 2.13
C ILE A 115 2.42 19.37 1.93
N LEU A 116 2.60 18.84 0.72
CA LEU A 116 3.95 18.46 0.33
C LEU A 116 4.79 19.74 0.13
N PRO A 117 6.00 19.74 0.69
CA PRO A 117 6.89 20.90 0.71
C PRO A 117 7.35 21.35 -0.67
N ASN A 118 7.97 22.54 -0.70
CA ASN A 118 8.81 22.99 -1.81
C ASN A 118 9.89 21.95 -2.18
N ILE A 119 10.32 21.13 -1.22
CA ILE A 119 11.37 20.12 -1.37
C ILE A 119 10.97 18.82 -0.68
N LEU A 120 10.80 17.73 -1.43
CA LEU A 120 10.38 16.43 -0.90
C LEU A 120 11.57 15.47 -0.85
N TYR A 121 12.05 15.15 0.36
CA TYR A 121 13.10 14.16 0.58
C TYR A 121 12.50 12.83 1.03
N TYR A 122 12.86 11.76 0.35
CA TYR A 122 12.37 10.41 0.61
C TYR A 122 13.36 9.35 0.12
N THR A 123 13.15 8.14 0.60
CA THR A 123 13.77 6.91 0.09
C THR A 123 12.67 5.99 -0.45
N ILE A 124 13.02 5.16 -1.42
CA ILE A 124 12.09 4.21 -2.04
C ILE A 124 12.45 2.80 -1.58
N HIS A 125 11.41 2.09 -1.14
CA HIS A 125 11.49 0.71 -0.71
C HIS A 125 10.46 -0.13 -1.45
N PHE A 126 10.85 -1.30 -1.90
CA PHE A 126 9.89 -2.29 -2.41
C PHE A 126 9.61 -3.32 -1.32
N VAL A 127 8.35 -3.75 -1.22
CA VAL A 127 7.91 -4.76 -0.24
C VAL A 127 7.29 -5.96 -0.93
N GLY A 128 7.24 -7.09 -0.21
CA GLY A 128 6.61 -8.31 -0.70
C GLY A 128 7.39 -9.01 -1.83
N TYR A 129 8.72 -9.00 -1.74
CA TYR A 129 9.58 -9.79 -2.62
C TYR A 129 9.18 -11.27 -2.61
N ASP A 130 9.20 -11.91 -3.78
CA ASP A 130 9.04 -13.36 -3.91
C ASP A 130 7.76 -13.92 -3.26
N CYS A 131 6.62 -13.26 -3.44
CA CYS A 131 5.39 -13.59 -2.72
C CYS A 131 4.51 -14.63 -3.44
N PRO A 132 4.49 -15.92 -3.02
CA PRO A 132 3.85 -16.99 -3.80
C PRO A 132 2.33 -16.94 -3.74
N PHE A 133 1.76 -16.41 -2.66
CA PHE A 133 0.30 -16.24 -2.56
C PHE A 133 -0.20 -15.21 -3.56
N TYR A 134 0.54 -14.12 -3.73
CA TYR A 134 0.21 -13.11 -4.72
C TYR A 134 0.35 -13.63 -6.13
N GLU A 135 1.39 -14.43 -6.40
CA GLU A 135 1.60 -15.09 -7.69
C GLU A 135 0.40 -15.97 -8.08
N ARG A 136 -0.12 -16.76 -7.15
CA ARG A 136 -1.31 -17.60 -7.37
C ARG A 136 -2.55 -16.76 -7.68
N ASP A 137 -2.79 -15.71 -6.90
CA ASP A 137 -3.98 -14.85 -7.05
C ASP A 137 -3.91 -13.95 -8.31
N ASN A 138 -2.70 -13.67 -8.80
CA ASN A 138 -2.46 -12.77 -9.93
C ASN A 138 -1.70 -13.43 -11.08
N TYR A 139 -1.94 -14.73 -11.34
CA TYR A 139 -1.19 -15.53 -12.31
C TYR A 139 -1.07 -14.92 -13.74
N LEU A 140 -2.00 -14.07 -14.16
CA LEU A 140 -1.88 -13.34 -15.43
C LEU A 140 -0.89 -12.16 -15.36
N ASN A 141 -0.85 -11.47 -14.22
CA ASN A 141 0.09 -10.38 -13.96
C ASN A 141 1.46 -10.90 -13.49
N SER A 142 1.54 -12.15 -13.02
CA SER A 142 2.79 -12.78 -12.58
C SER A 142 3.81 -13.01 -13.71
N GLN A 143 3.36 -12.95 -14.96
CA GLN A 143 4.22 -13.05 -16.14
C GLN A 143 4.81 -11.70 -16.57
N ILE A 144 4.41 -10.59 -15.95
CA ILE A 144 4.93 -9.26 -16.28
C ILE A 144 6.31 -9.12 -15.67
N LYS A 145 7.33 -9.00 -16.52
CA LYS A 145 8.70 -8.69 -16.09
C LYS A 145 8.77 -7.35 -15.35
N ASP A 146 9.67 -7.26 -14.38
CA ASP A 146 9.85 -6.08 -13.53
C ASP A 146 10.09 -4.79 -14.34
N ASP A 147 10.82 -4.86 -15.45
CA ASP A 147 11.06 -3.72 -16.35
C ASP A 147 9.75 -3.16 -16.93
N GLN A 148 8.87 -4.04 -17.39
CA GLN A 148 7.56 -3.66 -17.92
C GLN A 148 6.64 -3.16 -16.80
N ALA A 149 6.71 -3.74 -15.60
CA ALA A 149 5.96 -3.27 -14.44
C ALA A 149 6.38 -1.84 -14.03
N ILE A 150 7.68 -1.58 -13.93
CA ILE A 150 8.25 -0.24 -13.66
C ILE A 150 7.82 0.75 -14.75
N LYS A 151 7.89 0.33 -16.02
CA LYS A 151 7.44 1.14 -17.16
C LYS A 151 5.98 1.55 -17.01
N ASN A 152 5.10 0.61 -16.67
CA ASN A 152 3.67 0.86 -16.45
C ASN A 152 3.43 1.80 -15.27
N ILE A 153 4.17 1.64 -14.16
CA ILE A 153 4.09 2.52 -12.99
C ILE A 153 4.47 3.96 -13.35
N ILE A 154 5.59 4.15 -14.06
CA ILE A 154 6.04 5.48 -14.51
C ILE A 154 5.01 6.12 -15.45
N ILE A 155 4.49 5.35 -16.41
CA ILE A 155 3.43 5.81 -17.31
C ILE A 155 2.23 6.31 -16.51
N ASN A 156 1.78 5.54 -15.51
CA ASN A 156 0.62 5.88 -14.69
C ASN A 156 0.84 7.20 -13.92
N ILE A 157 2.00 7.36 -13.27
CA ILE A 157 2.37 8.59 -12.55
C ILE A 157 2.26 9.81 -13.49
N LEU A 158 2.85 9.71 -14.68
CA LEU A 158 2.88 10.79 -15.67
C LEU A 158 1.49 11.07 -16.27
N GLN A 159 0.70 10.04 -16.55
CA GLN A 159 -0.66 10.18 -17.07
C GLN A 159 -1.60 10.86 -16.06
N ILE A 160 -1.51 10.48 -14.79
CA ILE A 160 -2.25 11.11 -13.70
C ILE A 160 -1.93 12.61 -13.63
N ALA A 161 -0.66 12.99 -13.76
CA ALA A 161 -0.24 14.38 -13.80
C ALA A 161 -0.74 15.11 -15.07
N LYS A 162 -0.65 14.47 -16.25
CA LYS A 162 -1.10 15.00 -17.55
C LYS A 162 -2.61 15.27 -17.56
N ASN A 163 -3.42 14.31 -17.10
CA ASN A 163 -4.88 14.41 -17.09
C ASN A 163 -5.35 15.62 -16.26
N ARG A 164 -4.73 15.86 -15.11
CA ARG A 164 -5.05 17.06 -14.30
C ARG A 164 -4.75 18.36 -15.01
N MET A 165 -3.67 18.43 -15.77
CA MET A 165 -3.30 19.64 -16.50
C MET A 165 -4.28 19.88 -17.65
N ASN A 166 -4.72 18.83 -18.34
CA ASN A 166 -5.77 18.91 -19.35
C ASN A 166 -7.10 19.40 -18.77
N ASP A 167 -7.51 18.92 -17.59
CA ASP A 167 -8.72 19.39 -16.90
C ASP A 167 -8.65 20.88 -16.57
N LYS A 168 -7.49 21.37 -16.12
CA LYS A 168 -7.28 22.80 -15.85
C LYS A 168 -7.37 23.62 -17.13
N LYS A 169 -6.81 23.14 -18.25
CA LYS A 169 -6.88 23.79 -19.56
C LYS A 169 -8.33 23.94 -20.03
N LYS A 170 -9.10 22.85 -20.03
CA LYS A 170 -10.52 22.85 -20.41
C LYS A 170 -11.33 23.84 -19.58
N LYS A 171 -11.09 23.90 -18.26
CA LYS A 171 -11.75 24.88 -17.38
C LYS A 171 -11.43 26.33 -17.74
N LEU A 172 -10.20 26.63 -18.15
CA LEU A 172 -9.80 27.97 -18.59
C LEU A 172 -10.35 28.33 -19.96
N GLU A 173 -10.54 27.36 -20.85
CA GLU A 173 -11.14 27.55 -22.18
C GLU A 173 -12.63 27.88 -22.09
N ASN A 174 -13.34 27.33 -21.11
CA ASN A 174 -14.78 27.52 -20.93
C ASN A 174 -15.18 28.84 -20.23
N ILE A 175 -14.21 29.64 -19.75
CA ILE A 175 -14.50 30.91 -19.07
C ILE A 175 -14.53 32.05 -20.10
N SER A 176 -15.73 32.52 -20.45
CA SER A 176 -15.96 33.74 -21.22
C SER A 176 -15.88 34.96 -20.31
N THR A 177 -15.00 35.91 -20.60
CA THR A 177 -14.90 37.20 -19.90
C THR A 177 -14.77 38.33 -20.92
N LYS A 178 -15.42 39.47 -20.64
CA LYS A 178 -15.31 40.69 -21.45
C LYS A 178 -14.14 41.59 -21.03
N ASP A 179 -13.55 41.37 -19.86
CA ASP A 179 -12.44 42.17 -19.33
C ASP A 179 -11.10 41.81 -19.99
N GLN A 180 -10.46 42.80 -20.58
CA GLN A 180 -9.23 42.68 -21.37
C GLN A 180 -8.01 42.31 -20.52
N ASN A 181 -7.91 42.83 -19.30
CA ASN A 181 -6.85 42.46 -18.35
C ASN A 181 -6.98 41.00 -17.89
N ILE A 182 -8.22 40.51 -17.76
CA ILE A 182 -8.48 39.11 -17.42
C ILE A 182 -8.16 38.22 -18.62
N LYS A 183 -8.48 38.63 -19.86
CA LYS A 183 -8.11 37.90 -21.08
C LYS A 183 -6.59 37.74 -21.23
N GLU A 184 -5.81 38.79 -21.00
CA GLU A 184 -4.34 38.72 -21.09
C GLU A 184 -3.74 37.77 -20.03
N LYS A 185 -4.22 37.85 -18.78
CA LYS A 185 -3.83 36.89 -17.72
C LYS A 185 -4.24 35.45 -18.04
N GLN A 186 -5.37 35.25 -18.71
CA GLN A 186 -5.80 33.92 -19.18
C GLN A 186 -4.91 33.41 -20.32
N GLN A 187 -4.52 34.28 -21.26
CA GLN A 187 -3.65 33.93 -22.37
C GLN A 187 -2.26 33.48 -21.88
N GLN A 188 -1.65 34.23 -20.96
CA GLN A 188 -0.38 33.82 -20.32
C GLN A 188 -0.49 32.47 -19.60
N LYS A 189 -1.64 32.18 -18.98
CA LYS A 189 -1.90 30.87 -18.35
C LYS A 189 -2.03 29.74 -19.40
N LYS A 190 -2.65 30.02 -20.56
CA LYS A 190 -2.77 29.06 -21.67
C LYS A 190 -1.41 28.71 -22.27
N GLU A 191 -0.54 29.69 -22.50
CA GLU A 191 0.81 29.47 -23.02
C GLU A 191 1.65 28.59 -22.09
N LYS A 192 1.59 28.85 -20.77
CA LYS A 192 2.23 27.97 -19.75
C LYS A 192 1.65 26.56 -19.73
N LEU A 193 0.38 26.37 -20.08
CA LEU A 193 -0.21 25.04 -20.21
C LEU A 193 0.28 24.31 -21.46
N THR A 194 0.52 25.03 -22.56
CA THR A 194 1.14 24.48 -23.77
C THR A 194 2.56 23.97 -23.49
N GLU A 195 3.34 24.71 -22.70
CA GLU A 195 4.68 24.28 -22.29
C GLU A 195 4.67 22.97 -21.48
N ASN A 196 3.69 22.79 -20.59
CA ASN A 196 3.48 21.53 -19.88
C ASN A 196 3.12 20.38 -20.83
N GLN A 197 2.37 20.64 -21.90
CA GLN A 197 2.05 19.63 -22.91
C GLN A 197 3.31 19.17 -23.65
N THR A 198 4.24 20.08 -23.96
CA THR A 198 5.55 19.73 -24.54
C THR A 198 6.37 18.86 -23.60
N ILE A 199 6.39 19.16 -22.30
CA ILE A 199 7.06 18.32 -21.29
C ILE A 199 6.46 16.91 -21.28
N PHE A 200 5.14 16.77 -21.23
CA PHE A 200 4.50 15.45 -21.24
C PHE A 200 4.72 14.69 -22.55
N LYS A 201 4.77 15.37 -23.70
CA LYS A 201 5.10 14.74 -24.98
C LYS A 201 6.53 14.17 -24.96
N ALA A 202 7.48 14.95 -24.45
CA ALA A 202 8.88 14.52 -24.33
C ALA A 202 9.06 13.34 -23.36
N LEU A 203 8.33 13.33 -22.24
CA LEU A 203 8.43 12.26 -21.23
C LEU A 203 7.66 10.99 -21.61
N LEU A 204 6.48 11.12 -22.22
CA LEU A 204 5.61 9.99 -22.58
C LEU A 204 5.89 9.47 -23.99
N ASP A 205 5.53 10.28 -25.00
CA ASP A 205 5.44 9.87 -26.40
C ASP A 205 6.81 9.67 -27.03
N GLU A 206 7.74 10.59 -26.74
CA GLU A 206 9.12 10.55 -27.20
C GLU A 206 10.06 9.86 -26.19
N GLY A 207 9.59 9.66 -24.94
CA GLY A 207 10.34 9.12 -23.82
C GLY A 207 9.94 7.69 -23.48
N ILE A 208 9.21 7.51 -22.38
CA ILE A 208 9.00 6.21 -21.73
C ILE A 208 8.27 5.20 -22.63
N TYR A 209 7.37 5.62 -23.52
CA TYR A 209 6.75 4.67 -24.46
C TYR A 209 7.77 4.06 -25.43
N LYS A 210 8.83 4.79 -25.76
CA LYS A 210 9.93 4.32 -26.61
C LYS A 210 10.93 3.47 -25.82
N SER A 211 11.51 3.99 -24.74
CA SER A 211 12.45 3.25 -23.87
C SER A 211 12.76 4.01 -22.58
N PHE A 212 13.39 3.32 -21.61
CA PHE A 212 13.93 3.96 -20.42
C PHE A 212 15.03 4.98 -20.75
N ASP A 213 15.93 4.68 -21.68
CA ASP A 213 17.02 5.59 -22.05
C ASP A 213 16.49 6.92 -22.62
N LYS A 214 15.47 6.84 -23.49
CA LYS A 214 14.80 8.03 -24.01
C LYS A 214 14.10 8.82 -22.90
N PHE A 215 13.47 8.13 -21.94
CA PHE A 215 12.86 8.78 -20.78
C PHE A 215 13.89 9.51 -19.90
N ILE A 216 15.05 8.88 -19.63
CA ILE A 216 16.14 9.48 -18.85
C ILE A 216 16.70 10.70 -19.56
N PHE A 217 16.99 10.59 -20.85
CA PHE A 217 17.48 11.69 -21.68
C PHE A 217 16.49 12.87 -21.68
N SER A 218 15.20 12.61 -21.94
CA SER A 218 14.17 13.65 -21.90
C SER A 218 14.10 14.31 -20.51
N SER A 219 14.20 13.53 -19.44
CA SER A 219 14.17 14.04 -18.07
C SER A 219 15.38 14.95 -17.78
N GLN A 220 16.59 14.55 -18.20
CA GLN A 220 17.80 15.36 -18.07
C GLN A 220 17.68 16.67 -18.85
N PHE A 221 17.27 16.60 -20.12
CA PHE A 221 17.05 17.78 -20.95
C PHE A 221 16.04 18.76 -20.34
N ILE A 222 14.95 18.25 -19.77
CA ILE A 222 13.97 19.09 -19.05
C ILE A 222 14.63 19.76 -17.84
N PHE A 223 15.35 19.02 -16.99
CA PHE A 223 16.02 19.60 -15.84
C PHE A 223 17.08 20.65 -16.23
N GLU A 224 17.82 20.44 -17.32
CA GLU A 224 18.78 21.40 -17.88
C GLU A 224 18.08 22.67 -18.37
N LYS A 225 17.04 22.52 -19.19
CA LYS A 225 16.27 23.64 -19.75
C LYS A 225 15.73 24.59 -18.69
N TYR A 226 15.35 24.06 -17.52
CA TYR A 226 14.76 24.83 -16.42
C TYR A 226 15.73 25.07 -15.24
N ASP A 227 17.04 24.90 -15.44
CA ASP A 227 18.10 25.16 -14.45
C ASP A 227 17.86 24.44 -13.10
N ASN A 228 17.53 23.15 -13.18
CA ASN A 228 17.14 22.32 -12.04
C ASN A 228 18.07 21.09 -11.84
N ILE A 229 19.17 21.00 -12.59
CA ILE A 229 20.11 19.86 -12.59
C ILE A 229 20.60 19.50 -11.16
N ASN A 230 20.87 20.51 -10.34
CA ASN A 230 21.37 20.35 -8.96
C ASN A 230 20.27 20.43 -7.89
N ASN A 231 19.02 20.64 -8.31
CA ASN A 231 17.88 20.96 -7.46
C ASN A 231 16.69 20.04 -7.74
N LYS A 232 16.96 18.76 -8.05
CA LYS A 232 15.98 17.80 -8.58
C LYS A 232 14.76 17.53 -7.68
N TYR A 233 14.90 17.81 -6.39
CA TYR A 233 13.81 17.73 -5.40
C TYR A 233 13.02 19.04 -5.25
N GLN A 234 13.46 20.10 -5.93
CA GLN A 234 12.91 21.44 -5.94
C GLN A 234 12.12 21.70 -7.23
N ARG A 235 11.29 22.74 -7.20
CA ARG A 235 10.35 23.09 -8.26
C ARG A 235 11.04 23.49 -9.56
N LEU A 236 10.43 23.15 -10.71
CA LEU A 236 10.77 23.77 -11.99
C LEU A 236 10.32 25.23 -11.96
N LYS A 237 11.28 26.16 -12.08
CA LYS A 237 11.02 27.60 -12.12
C LYS A 237 10.09 27.91 -13.31
N GLU A 238 9.15 28.82 -13.12
CA GLU A 238 8.07 29.20 -14.08
C GLU A 238 6.99 28.14 -14.41
N VAL A 239 7.33 26.84 -14.46
CA VAL A 239 6.38 25.75 -14.74
C VAL A 239 5.48 25.47 -13.54
N ASP A 240 6.06 25.41 -12.34
CA ASP A 240 5.33 25.06 -11.11
C ASP A 240 4.69 26.25 -10.38
N LYS A 241 4.96 27.51 -10.79
CA LYS A 241 4.43 28.73 -10.13
C LYS A 241 2.91 28.81 -10.06
N ASN A 242 2.20 28.21 -11.03
CA ASN A 242 0.73 28.22 -11.10
C ASN A 242 0.09 27.12 -10.25
N ILE A 243 0.86 26.12 -9.85
CA ILE A 243 0.41 25.02 -8.98
C ILE A 243 0.33 25.52 -7.52
N THR A 244 1.19 26.45 -7.13
CA THR A 244 1.39 26.86 -5.74
C THR A 244 0.39 27.89 -5.21
N GLN A 245 -0.32 28.64 -6.07
CA GLN A 245 -1.33 29.61 -5.63
C GLN A 245 -2.47 28.94 -4.82
N PHE A 246 -2.76 27.66 -5.09
CA PHE A 246 -3.75 26.89 -4.33
C PHE A 246 -3.21 26.40 -2.97
N ASN A 247 -1.90 26.16 -2.84
CA ASN A 247 -1.29 25.65 -1.61
C ASN A 247 -1.25 26.73 -0.50
N PHE A 248 -1.03 28.00 -0.84
CA PHE A 248 -1.04 29.09 0.15
C PHE A 248 -2.39 29.25 0.85
N LYS A 249 -3.51 29.02 0.14
CA LYS A 249 -4.85 29.03 0.76
C LYS A 249 -5.11 27.84 1.69
N ARG A 250 -4.31 26.77 1.60
CA ARG A 250 -4.44 25.54 2.42
C ARG A 250 -3.54 25.51 3.66
N ASN A 251 -2.67 26.50 3.84
CA ASN A 251 -1.77 26.59 4.99
C ASN A 251 -2.48 27.06 6.28
N ASN A 252 -3.62 27.73 6.17
CA ASN A 252 -4.45 28.10 7.32
C ASN A 252 -5.44 26.97 7.58
N ARG A 253 -5.04 25.99 8.40
CA ARG A 253 -5.95 24.93 8.82
C ARG A 253 -6.89 25.46 9.90
N ASP A 254 -8.18 25.29 9.67
CA ASP A 254 -9.21 25.49 10.69
C ASP A 254 -8.98 24.53 11.87
N LYS A 255 -9.35 24.94 13.08
CA LYS A 255 -9.39 24.10 14.28
C LYS A 255 -10.19 22.83 14.03
N ASP A 256 -11.25 22.88 13.22
CA ASP A 256 -12.09 21.70 12.95
C ASP A 256 -11.40 20.65 12.06
N VAL A 257 -10.52 21.05 11.14
CA VAL A 257 -9.67 20.10 10.39
C VAL A 257 -8.65 19.45 11.32
N ILE A 258 -8.09 20.23 12.25
CA ILE A 258 -7.17 19.70 13.26
C ILE A 258 -7.92 18.74 14.19
N ASN A 259 -9.14 19.06 14.61
CA ASN A 259 -9.96 18.21 15.46
C ASN A 259 -10.39 16.92 14.74
N ASN A 260 -10.78 16.99 13.46
CA ASN A 260 -11.07 15.81 12.65
C ASN A 260 -9.83 14.92 12.46
N LEU A 261 -8.66 15.52 12.22
CA LEU A 261 -7.39 14.78 12.15
C LEU A 261 -6.98 14.21 13.51
N VAL A 262 -7.21 14.93 14.61
CA VAL A 262 -6.93 14.48 15.98
C VAL A 262 -7.89 13.36 16.40
N GLN A 263 -9.17 13.43 16.05
CA GLN A 263 -10.15 12.36 16.29
C GLN A 263 -9.89 11.14 15.44
N ILE A 264 -9.53 11.35 14.16
CA ILE A 264 -8.88 10.34 13.33
C ILE A 264 -7.76 9.75 14.20
N GLN A 265 -6.69 10.49 14.51
CA GLN A 265 -5.51 10.04 15.28
C GLN A 265 -5.82 9.30 16.60
N GLN A 266 -6.77 9.77 17.40
CA GLN A 266 -7.18 9.15 18.68
C GLN A 266 -7.84 7.78 18.50
N THR A 267 -8.41 7.50 17.32
CA THR A 267 -9.01 6.21 16.98
C THR A 267 -7.98 5.19 16.44
N TYR A 268 -6.69 5.54 16.27
CA TYR A 268 -5.70 4.71 15.55
C TYR A 268 -4.66 3.98 16.39
N ASN A 269 -4.69 4.06 17.73
CA ASN A 269 -3.53 3.64 18.52
C ASN A 269 -3.10 2.17 18.34
N ASN A 270 -3.92 1.27 17.77
CA ASN A 270 -3.55 -0.13 17.47
C ASN A 270 -4.35 -0.73 16.28
N LYS A 271 -4.36 -0.09 15.11
CA LYS A 271 -5.17 -0.53 13.94
C LYS A 271 -4.36 -1.22 12.85
N GLN A 272 -4.99 -2.17 12.16
CA GLN A 272 -4.41 -2.87 11.00
C GLN A 272 -4.46 -1.98 9.74
N PHE A 273 -3.60 -2.26 8.75
CA PHE A 273 -3.41 -1.39 7.57
C PHE A 273 -4.68 -1.14 6.74
N TYR A 274 -5.55 -2.14 6.61
CA TYR A 274 -6.79 -2.02 5.83
C TYR A 274 -7.85 -1.14 6.50
N GLU A 275 -7.92 -1.13 7.83
CA GLU A 275 -8.85 -0.30 8.59
C GLU A 275 -8.55 1.18 8.34
N LEU A 276 -7.27 1.50 8.29
CA LEU A 276 -6.79 2.79 7.85
C LEU A 276 -7.19 3.10 6.40
N GLN A 277 -6.90 2.22 5.44
CA GLN A 277 -7.18 2.46 4.03
C GLN A 277 -8.66 2.81 3.81
N SER A 278 -9.56 2.10 4.50
CA SER A 278 -10.99 2.35 4.50
C SER A 278 -11.33 3.76 5.03
N ILE A 279 -10.75 4.17 6.17
CA ILE A 279 -10.99 5.51 6.73
C ILE A 279 -10.44 6.59 5.80
N LEU A 280 -9.23 6.42 5.28
CA LEU A 280 -8.62 7.36 4.34
C LEU A 280 -9.52 7.56 3.10
N TYR A 281 -10.10 6.49 2.57
CA TYR A 281 -11.00 6.57 1.41
C TYR A 281 -12.26 7.38 1.67
N GLN A 282 -12.97 7.02 2.73
CA GLN A 282 -14.27 7.58 3.04
C GLN A 282 -14.15 9.03 3.49
N MET A 283 -13.10 9.33 4.27
CA MET A 283 -12.90 10.65 4.87
C MET A 283 -12.18 11.59 3.92
N PHE A 284 -11.12 11.16 3.22
CA PHE A 284 -10.32 12.12 2.45
C PHE A 284 -11.03 12.60 1.20
N LYS A 285 -11.92 11.80 0.59
CA LYS A 285 -12.78 12.29 -0.50
C LYS A 285 -13.72 13.40 0.01
N LYS A 286 -14.40 13.17 1.15
CA LYS A 286 -15.26 14.18 1.78
C LYS A 286 -14.47 15.44 2.13
N ILE A 287 -13.32 15.29 2.80
CA ILE A 287 -12.43 16.40 3.14
C ILE A 287 -11.96 17.15 1.88
N ALA A 288 -11.58 16.43 0.82
CA ALA A 288 -11.15 17.03 -0.44
C ALA A 288 -12.27 17.81 -1.14
N ASP A 289 -13.51 17.31 -1.09
CA ASP A 289 -14.67 17.99 -1.64
C ASP A 289 -15.07 19.20 -0.79
N HIS A 290 -14.97 19.13 0.54
CA HIS A 290 -15.12 20.28 1.43
C HIS A 290 -14.06 21.36 1.14
N PHE A 291 -12.78 20.99 0.97
CA PHE A 291 -11.73 21.94 0.57
C PHE A 291 -11.96 22.59 -0.80
N ARG A 292 -12.70 21.94 -1.71
CA ARG A 292 -13.02 22.50 -3.04
C ARG A 292 -14.16 23.51 -2.98
N ASN A 293 -15.14 23.27 -2.11
CA ASN A 293 -16.40 24.00 -2.10
C ASN A 293 -16.46 25.09 -1.03
N ALA A 294 -15.57 25.05 -0.03
CA ALA A 294 -15.53 26.06 1.02
C ALA A 294 -15.04 27.42 0.49
N THR A 295 -15.92 28.43 0.53
CA THR A 295 -15.61 29.84 0.21
C THR A 295 -14.74 30.49 1.29
N PHE A 296 -14.88 30.03 2.54
CA PHE A 296 -14.08 30.40 3.70
C PHE A 296 -13.62 29.13 4.42
N TYR A 297 -12.36 29.10 4.87
CA TYR A 297 -11.78 27.91 5.52
C TYR A 297 -12.41 27.59 6.89
N GLU A 298 -13.15 28.53 7.48
CA GLU A 298 -13.71 28.53 8.84
C GLU A 298 -15.08 27.85 9.00
N GLN A 299 -15.61 27.20 7.95
CA GLN A 299 -16.96 26.62 7.96
C GLN A 299 -16.96 25.20 7.38
N GLN A 300 -16.20 24.30 8.00
CA GLN A 300 -16.29 22.87 7.69
C GLN A 300 -17.26 22.19 8.65
N MET A 301 -18.27 21.49 8.11
CA MET A 301 -19.18 20.71 8.96
C MET A 301 -18.47 19.49 9.53
N PHE A 302 -18.68 19.26 10.82
CA PHE A 302 -18.21 18.07 11.52
C PHE A 302 -18.80 16.82 10.86
N THR A 303 -17.97 15.83 10.57
CA THR A 303 -18.45 14.52 10.14
C THR A 303 -18.70 13.64 11.35
N ASP A 304 -19.84 12.95 11.39
CA ASP A 304 -20.22 12.05 12.49
C ASP A 304 -19.13 11.04 12.83
N THR A 305 -19.04 10.71 14.12
CA THR A 305 -18.09 9.76 14.67
C THR A 305 -18.40 8.36 14.14
N ILE A 306 -17.42 7.75 13.45
CA ILE A 306 -17.55 6.36 13.00
C ILE A 306 -16.93 5.46 14.07
N ASN A 307 -17.76 4.66 14.75
CA ASN A 307 -17.27 3.58 15.60
C ASN A 307 -16.71 2.46 14.72
N TYR A 308 -15.45 2.10 14.96
CA TYR A 308 -14.81 0.94 14.33
C TYR A 308 -14.53 -0.10 15.40
N GLU A 309 -15.03 -1.32 15.20
CA GLU A 309 -14.63 -2.47 16.01
C GLU A 309 -13.16 -2.82 15.76
N HIS A 310 -12.44 -3.25 16.79
CA HIS A 310 -11.06 -3.74 16.67
C HIS A 310 -11.05 -5.18 16.15
N PHE A 311 -10.54 -5.41 14.94
CA PHE A 311 -10.64 -6.71 14.26
C PHE A 311 -9.54 -7.72 14.62
N GLN A 312 -8.42 -7.25 15.17
CA GLN A 312 -7.24 -8.09 15.39
C GLN A 312 -7.52 -9.28 16.32
N ASN A 313 -8.40 -9.09 17.31
CA ASN A 313 -8.76 -10.15 18.25
C ASN A 313 -9.62 -11.26 17.61
N GLN A 314 -10.33 -11.02 16.51
CA GLN A 314 -11.25 -12.01 15.93
C GLN A 314 -10.55 -13.05 15.04
N ILE A 315 -9.33 -12.78 14.55
CA ILE A 315 -8.60 -13.67 13.63
C ILE A 315 -7.74 -14.68 14.40
N GLU A 316 -7.08 -14.25 15.47
CA GLU A 316 -6.28 -15.13 16.31
C GLU A 316 -7.12 -15.84 17.37
N HIS A 317 -8.38 -15.43 17.56
CA HIS A 317 -9.27 -16.18 18.41
C HIS A 317 -9.51 -17.57 17.83
N ILE A 318 -9.03 -18.54 18.60
CA ILE A 318 -9.28 -19.96 18.41
C ILE A 318 -10.57 -20.26 19.16
N ASP A 319 -11.60 -20.66 18.42
CA ASP A 319 -12.86 -21.12 19.01
C ASP A 319 -12.70 -22.59 19.43
N ASN A 320 -12.36 -22.79 20.70
CA ASN A 320 -12.18 -24.11 21.29
C ASN A 320 -13.44 -24.98 21.21
N GLN A 321 -14.65 -24.38 21.18
CA GLN A 321 -15.88 -25.16 21.04
C GLN A 321 -16.03 -25.72 19.63
N SER A 322 -15.70 -24.91 18.62
CA SER A 322 -15.68 -25.36 17.23
C SER A 322 -14.63 -26.44 16.99
N ILE A 323 -13.43 -26.32 17.57
CA ILE A 323 -12.41 -27.38 17.49
C ILE A 323 -12.90 -28.66 18.15
N GLN A 324 -13.42 -28.58 19.38
CA GLN A 324 -13.88 -29.76 20.10
C GLN A 324 -14.94 -30.52 19.31
N LYS A 325 -15.90 -29.80 18.71
CA LYS A 325 -16.92 -30.40 17.86
C LYS A 325 -16.31 -31.14 16.66
N VAL A 326 -15.33 -30.55 15.99
CA VAL A 326 -14.66 -31.20 14.84
C VAL A 326 -13.84 -32.41 15.30
N ILE A 327 -13.20 -32.35 16.47
CA ILE A 327 -12.53 -33.51 17.07
C ILE A 327 -13.54 -34.63 17.31
N ASP A 328 -14.67 -34.33 17.96
CA ASP A 328 -15.70 -35.32 18.29
C ASP A 328 -16.29 -35.96 17.03
N ASP A 329 -16.62 -35.14 16.02
CA ASP A 329 -17.19 -35.58 14.74
C ASP A 329 -16.24 -36.49 13.95
N ASN A 330 -14.92 -36.30 14.06
CA ASN A 330 -13.93 -37.10 13.33
C ASN A 330 -13.35 -38.26 14.16
N LYS A 331 -13.36 -38.15 15.50
CA LYS A 331 -12.86 -39.18 16.42
C LYS A 331 -13.63 -40.47 16.25
N GLU A 332 -14.97 -40.42 16.24
CA GLU A 332 -15.78 -41.63 16.07
C GLU A 332 -15.51 -42.33 14.73
N SER A 333 -15.30 -41.56 13.66
CA SER A 333 -15.00 -42.13 12.34
C SER A 333 -13.60 -42.75 12.26
N ILE A 334 -12.60 -42.15 12.91
CA ILE A 334 -11.19 -42.58 12.84
C ILE A 334 -10.92 -43.73 13.83
N MET A 335 -11.62 -43.76 14.97
CA MET A 335 -11.47 -44.79 16.02
C MET A 335 -12.36 -46.01 15.83
N LYS A 336 -13.24 -46.02 14.82
CA LYS A 336 -14.21 -47.11 14.61
C LYS A 336 -13.55 -48.50 14.52
N ASP A 337 -12.33 -48.54 13.98
CA ASP A 337 -11.61 -49.79 13.71
C ASP A 337 -10.55 -50.13 14.79
N PHE A 338 -10.30 -49.25 15.76
CA PHE A 338 -9.23 -49.40 16.75
C PHE A 338 -9.60 -48.92 18.16
N LYS A 339 -9.41 -49.78 19.17
CA LYS A 339 -9.69 -49.48 20.59
C LYS A 339 -8.46 -48.92 21.31
N PHE A 340 -8.05 -47.70 20.98
CA PHE A 340 -7.00 -46.99 21.73
C PHE A 340 -7.59 -45.94 22.66
N GLU A 341 -6.92 -45.68 23.78
CA GLU A 341 -7.14 -44.46 24.55
C GLU A 341 -6.32 -43.33 23.91
N LEU A 342 -7.00 -42.30 23.41
CA LEU A 342 -6.34 -41.09 22.91
C LEU A 342 -6.17 -40.10 24.05
N ASP A 343 -4.96 -39.58 24.22
CA ASP A 343 -4.70 -38.40 25.05
C ASP A 343 -5.26 -37.16 24.34
N LEU A 344 -6.52 -36.85 24.63
CA LEU A 344 -7.23 -35.74 24.02
C LEU A 344 -6.59 -34.39 24.38
N GLN A 345 -5.92 -34.27 25.52
CA GLN A 345 -5.28 -33.03 25.92
C GLN A 345 -4.04 -32.78 25.06
N SER A 346 -3.18 -33.80 24.89
CA SER A 346 -2.01 -33.70 23.99
C SER A 346 -2.42 -33.41 22.55
N ILE A 347 -3.45 -34.09 22.04
CA ILE A 347 -4.00 -33.84 20.70
C ILE A 347 -4.50 -32.40 20.58
N GLN A 348 -5.21 -31.89 21.60
CA GLN A 348 -5.75 -30.54 21.58
C GLN A 348 -4.64 -29.48 21.64
N ASP A 349 -3.58 -29.71 22.40
CA ASP A 349 -2.42 -28.82 22.47
C ASP A 349 -1.68 -28.77 21.11
N ASP A 350 -1.47 -29.91 20.47
CA ASP A 350 -0.88 -30.01 19.12
C ASP A 350 -1.75 -29.29 18.07
N ILE A 351 -3.07 -29.49 18.12
CA ILE A 351 -4.04 -28.79 17.25
C ILE A 351 -3.95 -27.27 17.47
N ASN A 352 -3.98 -26.82 18.72
CA ASN A 352 -3.91 -25.40 19.04
C ASN A 352 -2.60 -24.76 18.57
N GLN A 353 -1.47 -25.46 18.73
CA GLN A 353 -0.17 -24.99 18.26
C GLN A 353 -0.15 -24.88 16.73
N GLN A 354 -0.60 -25.90 16.00
CA GLN A 354 -0.64 -25.87 14.54
C GLN A 354 -1.62 -24.82 14.01
N LEU A 355 -2.79 -24.66 14.62
CA LEU A 355 -3.78 -23.66 14.23
C LEU A 355 -3.31 -22.23 14.49
N SER A 356 -2.68 -21.97 15.64
CA SER A 356 -2.08 -20.67 15.94
C SER A 356 -1.09 -20.26 14.84
N ASN A 357 -0.29 -21.21 14.38
CA ASN A 357 0.67 -21.01 13.29
C ASN A 357 -0.02 -20.79 11.93
N LYS A 358 -1.00 -21.64 11.55
CA LYS A 358 -1.71 -21.48 10.26
C LYS A 358 -2.54 -20.19 10.20
N PHE A 359 -3.13 -19.75 11.31
CA PHE A 359 -3.94 -18.51 11.33
C PHE A 359 -3.10 -17.24 11.20
N LYS A 360 -1.83 -17.23 11.64
CA LYS A 360 -0.91 -16.10 11.37
C LYS A 360 -0.78 -15.81 9.88
N THR A 361 -0.79 -16.86 9.04
CA THR A 361 -0.72 -16.74 7.58
C THR A 361 -1.90 -15.96 7.00
N PHE A 362 -3.06 -15.93 7.67
CA PHE A 362 -4.21 -15.15 7.21
C PHE A 362 -3.97 -13.63 7.26
N ARG A 363 -2.99 -13.16 8.04
CA ARG A 363 -2.58 -11.75 8.06
C ARG A 363 -2.22 -11.24 6.66
N TYR A 364 -1.71 -12.11 5.77
CA TYR A 364 -1.42 -11.77 4.38
C TYR A 364 -2.64 -11.23 3.62
N PHE A 365 -3.81 -11.87 3.75
CA PHE A 365 -5.01 -11.48 3.01
C PHE A 365 -5.48 -10.06 3.35
N PHE A 366 -4.99 -9.50 4.46
CA PHE A 366 -5.29 -8.13 4.86
C PHE A 366 -4.46 -7.05 4.15
N ASN A 367 -3.36 -7.42 3.50
CA ASN A 367 -2.59 -6.46 2.69
C ASN A 367 -3.40 -5.94 1.50
N ASP A 368 -4.28 -6.78 0.94
CA ASP A 368 -4.99 -6.53 -0.31
C ASP A 368 -6.41 -5.97 -0.11
N PHE A 369 -6.84 -5.72 1.12
CA PHE A 369 -8.11 -5.04 1.38
C PHE A 369 -8.04 -3.56 1.02
N LYS A 370 -8.17 -3.32 -0.28
CA LYS A 370 -8.35 -2.00 -0.85
C LYS A 370 -9.83 -1.65 -0.92
N PHE A 371 -10.12 -0.51 -0.33
CA PHE A 371 -11.09 0.48 -0.79
C PHE A 371 -12.57 0.13 -1.03
N LEU A 372 -13.07 -1.11 -1.12
CA LEU A 372 -14.46 -1.28 -1.61
C LEU A 372 -15.22 -2.58 -1.28
N ARG A 373 -14.72 -3.51 -0.44
CA ARG A 373 -15.51 -4.70 -0.06
C ARG A 373 -16.26 -4.47 1.25
N ASP A 374 -17.52 -4.92 1.29
CA ASP A 374 -18.30 -5.01 2.52
C ASP A 374 -17.48 -5.80 3.55
N GLN A 375 -17.14 -5.13 4.64
CA GLN A 375 -16.36 -5.70 5.74
C GLN A 375 -16.97 -7.00 6.24
N LYS A 376 -18.31 -7.09 6.25
CA LYS A 376 -19.03 -8.29 6.63
C LYS A 376 -18.79 -9.45 5.67
N TYR A 377 -18.70 -9.17 4.38
CA TYR A 377 -18.38 -10.18 3.37
C TYR A 377 -16.98 -10.76 3.60
N ILE A 378 -15.99 -9.89 3.84
CA ILE A 378 -14.61 -10.31 4.11
C ILE A 378 -14.54 -11.21 5.34
N MET A 379 -15.15 -10.77 6.44
CA MET A 379 -15.14 -11.53 7.69
C MET A 379 -15.79 -12.91 7.51
N ASN A 380 -16.88 -12.98 6.73
CA ASN A 380 -17.49 -14.27 6.40
C ASN A 380 -16.56 -15.18 5.59
N GLN A 381 -15.75 -14.65 4.67
CA GLN A 381 -14.78 -15.48 3.93
C GLN A 381 -13.65 -15.97 4.82
N ILE A 382 -13.15 -15.11 5.72
CA ILE A 382 -12.09 -15.48 6.67
C ILE A 382 -12.60 -16.53 7.65
N GLN A 383 -13.84 -16.40 8.12
CA GLN A 383 -14.45 -17.39 9.00
C GLN A 383 -14.60 -18.75 8.31
N LYS A 384 -15.05 -18.79 7.05
CA LYS A 384 -15.09 -20.03 6.27
C LYS A 384 -13.71 -20.67 6.11
N LEU A 385 -12.70 -19.86 5.81
CA LEU A 385 -11.33 -20.35 5.66
C LEU A 385 -10.78 -20.89 6.99
N LYS A 386 -11.11 -20.25 8.12
CA LYS A 386 -10.79 -20.77 9.45
C LYS A 386 -11.41 -22.14 9.69
N GLU A 387 -12.69 -22.30 9.39
CA GLU A 387 -13.41 -23.56 9.57
C GLU A 387 -12.79 -24.69 8.72
N GLU A 388 -12.42 -24.38 7.48
CA GLU A 388 -11.73 -25.33 6.60
C GLU A 388 -10.36 -25.74 7.15
N VAL A 389 -9.55 -24.77 7.61
CA VAL A 389 -8.23 -25.04 8.20
C VAL A 389 -8.32 -25.81 9.51
N ILE A 390 -9.31 -25.50 10.37
CA ILE A 390 -9.59 -26.27 11.60
C ILE A 390 -9.84 -27.72 11.23
N LYS A 391 -10.74 -27.97 10.27
CA LYS A 391 -11.07 -29.32 9.83
C LYS A 391 -9.85 -30.06 9.29
N GLU A 392 -9.05 -29.42 8.45
CA GLU A 392 -7.83 -30.00 7.88
C GLU A 392 -6.83 -30.40 8.99
N VAL A 393 -6.50 -29.48 9.89
CA VAL A 393 -5.50 -29.72 10.96
C VAL A 393 -5.96 -30.80 11.93
N VAL A 394 -7.22 -30.74 12.38
CA VAL A 394 -7.78 -31.75 13.28
C VAL A 394 -7.72 -33.14 12.63
N THR A 395 -8.12 -33.23 11.36
CA THR A 395 -8.10 -34.52 10.64
C THR A 395 -6.68 -35.06 10.51
N GLN A 396 -5.72 -34.22 10.11
CA GLN A 396 -4.33 -34.62 9.94
C GLN A 396 -3.71 -35.12 11.26
N ILE A 397 -3.86 -34.35 12.35
CA ILE A 397 -3.30 -34.73 13.65
C ILE A 397 -3.93 -36.04 14.16
N LEU A 398 -5.24 -36.20 14.04
CA LEU A 398 -5.89 -37.45 14.44
C LEU A 398 -5.39 -38.66 13.64
N GLN A 399 -5.11 -38.49 12.34
CA GLN A 399 -4.52 -39.53 11.50
C GLN A 399 -3.07 -39.85 11.91
N ASP A 400 -2.25 -38.83 12.17
CA ASP A 400 -0.85 -39.00 12.59
C ASP A 400 -0.78 -39.73 13.94
N TYR A 401 -1.66 -39.37 14.89
CA TYR A 401 -1.77 -40.07 16.18
C TYR A 401 -2.19 -41.53 15.99
N LEU A 402 -3.16 -41.83 15.11
CA LEU A 402 -3.55 -43.20 14.83
C LEU A 402 -2.37 -44.01 14.25
N GLN A 403 -1.65 -43.46 13.28
CA GLN A 403 -0.48 -44.11 12.68
C GLN A 403 0.61 -44.39 13.72
N LEU A 404 0.91 -43.41 14.58
CA LEU A 404 1.86 -43.59 15.68
C LEU A 404 1.46 -44.72 16.63
N GLN A 405 0.17 -44.88 16.93
CA GLN A 405 -0.30 -45.97 17.78
C GLN A 405 -0.21 -47.33 17.07
N ILE A 406 -0.50 -47.39 15.77
CA ILE A 406 -0.30 -48.61 14.97
C ILE A 406 1.19 -49.02 14.98
N LEU A 407 2.10 -48.08 14.74
CA LEU A 407 3.54 -48.34 14.74
C LEU A 407 4.04 -48.84 16.11
N LYS A 408 3.58 -48.23 17.21
CA LYS A 408 3.94 -48.69 18.57
C LYS A 408 3.49 -50.13 18.83
N LEU A 409 2.30 -50.50 18.37
CA LEU A 409 1.83 -51.89 18.49
C LEU A 409 2.64 -52.87 17.65
N GLU A 410 3.04 -52.48 16.44
CA GLU A 410 3.89 -53.32 15.60
C GLU A 410 5.27 -53.55 16.24
N ASP A 411 5.84 -52.52 16.87
CA ASP A 411 7.08 -52.62 17.65
C ASP A 411 6.90 -53.49 18.91
N ASP A 412 5.77 -53.41 19.62
CA ASP A 412 5.48 -54.24 20.80
C ASP A 412 5.20 -55.73 20.46
N LEU A 413 4.91 -56.04 19.19
CA LEU A 413 4.64 -57.39 18.69
C LEU A 413 5.88 -58.09 18.10
N MET A 414 6.96 -57.35 17.83
CA MET A 414 8.26 -57.88 17.36
C MET A 414 9.22 -58.15 18.53
#